data_AF-A0A0G0ISV2-F1
#
_entry.id   AF-A0A0G0ISV2-F1
#
_cell.length_a   1.000
_cell.length_b   1.000
_cell.length_c   1.000
_cell.angle_alpha   90.00
_cell.angle_beta   90.00
_cell.angle_gamma   90.00
#
_symmetry.space_group_name_H-M   'P 1'
#
loop_
_entity.id
_entity.type
_entity.pdbx_description
1 polymer ?
#
loop_
_entity_poly.entity_id
_entity_poly.type
_entity_poly.pdbx_seq_one_letter_code
_entity_poly.pdbx_strand_id
1 'polypeptide(L)'
;GIPYSSFGLVWKKFGGEITGNKKITDIIERKLVMPVDVNDNGVDLYKNNFPNIFPYTLQDVFAIFSPTAFEDLDKNKQFMEALAWAKEILQREIKKAKDQIEIAKIIRNFFKKTKDKKLIIIDKPKVSRFEIWDALQDFPEPLFVVYGDKEDWSIVAMRKEKNSFGSRKNFPISWGGLSYKDLQKITGVSNAVFCHRALFMAVAKSKEGAVKLAQLAIES
;
A
#
# COMPACT_ATOMS: atom_id res chain seq x y z
N GLY A 1 -24.12 -6.27 9.24
CA GLY A 1 -23.28 -5.61 8.22
C GLY A 1 -23.61 -4.13 8.21
N ILE A 2 -22.74 -3.29 7.68
CA ILE A 2 -23.04 -1.86 7.49
C ILE A 2 -24.12 -1.74 6.40
N PRO A 3 -25.21 -0.98 6.62
CA PRO A 3 -26.22 -0.74 5.58
C PRO A 3 -25.65 0.11 4.44
N TYR A 4 -26.09 -0.13 3.21
CA TYR A 4 -25.76 0.78 2.10
C TYR A 4 -26.58 2.08 2.21
N SER A 5 -25.95 3.19 1.87
CA SER A 5 -26.53 4.50 1.58
C SER A 5 -26.60 4.68 0.05
N SER A 6 -26.75 5.92 -0.42
CA SER A 6 -26.87 6.28 -1.83
C SER A 6 -25.73 5.71 -2.69
N PHE A 7 -24.47 5.86 -2.28
CA PHE A 7 -23.34 5.40 -3.09
C PHE A 7 -23.31 3.87 -3.17
N GLY A 8 -23.45 3.16 -2.05
CA GLY A 8 -23.52 1.69 -2.04
C GLY A 8 -24.67 1.12 -2.84
N LEU A 9 -25.86 1.74 -2.80
CA LEU A 9 -27.02 1.28 -3.59
C LEU A 9 -26.78 1.42 -5.10
N VAL A 10 -26.20 2.55 -5.55
CA VAL A 10 -25.81 2.75 -6.94
C VAL A 10 -24.69 1.79 -7.33
N TRP A 11 -23.69 1.60 -6.46
CA TRP A 11 -22.57 0.69 -6.69
C TRP A 11 -23.04 -0.77 -6.80
N LYS A 12 -23.99 -1.20 -5.97
CA LYS A 12 -24.57 -2.54 -6.04
C LYS A 12 -25.22 -2.82 -7.40
N LYS A 13 -25.80 -1.81 -8.04
CA LYS A 13 -26.42 -1.93 -9.36
C LYS A 13 -25.40 -1.87 -10.51
N PHE A 14 -24.46 -0.93 -10.48
CA PHE A 14 -23.60 -0.62 -11.64
C PHE A 14 -22.11 -0.96 -11.47
N GLY A 15 -21.65 -1.24 -10.25
CA GLY A 15 -20.23 -1.46 -9.96
C GLY A 15 -19.65 -2.64 -10.75
N GLY A 16 -20.42 -3.70 -10.95
CA GLY A 16 -20.02 -4.84 -11.78
C GLY A 16 -19.81 -4.46 -13.25
N GLU A 17 -20.71 -3.66 -13.82
CA GLU A 17 -20.64 -3.17 -15.20
C GLU A 17 -19.42 -2.25 -15.40
N ILE A 18 -19.23 -1.28 -14.50
CA ILE A 18 -18.13 -0.30 -14.58
C ILE A 18 -16.76 -0.97 -14.45
N THR A 19 -16.65 -1.98 -13.58
CA THR A 19 -15.37 -2.62 -13.30
C THR A 19 -15.06 -3.78 -14.26
N GLY A 20 -16.09 -4.46 -14.77
CA GLY A 20 -15.99 -5.64 -15.63
C GLY A 20 -15.44 -6.88 -14.93
N ASN A 21 -15.28 -6.84 -13.60
CA ASN A 21 -14.65 -7.91 -12.83
C ASN A 21 -15.06 -7.86 -11.35
N LYS A 22 -15.71 -8.93 -10.86
CA LYS A 22 -16.22 -9.00 -9.48
C LYS A 22 -15.15 -8.72 -8.42
N LYS A 23 -13.92 -9.23 -8.59
CA LYS A 23 -12.85 -9.02 -7.60
C LYS A 23 -12.50 -7.53 -7.49
N ILE A 24 -12.48 -6.82 -8.61
CA ILE A 24 -12.26 -5.37 -8.64
C ILE A 24 -13.47 -4.66 -8.03
N THR A 25 -14.70 -5.06 -8.38
CA THR A 25 -15.92 -4.53 -7.75
C THR A 25 -15.87 -4.60 -6.23
N ASP A 26 -15.53 -5.76 -5.68
CA ASP A 26 -15.46 -6.01 -4.23
C ASP A 26 -14.32 -5.23 -3.56
N ILE A 27 -13.20 -4.99 -4.27
CA ILE A 27 -12.08 -4.18 -3.75
C ILE A 27 -12.52 -2.72 -3.62
N ILE A 28 -13.11 -2.15 -4.67
CA ILE A 28 -13.57 -0.75 -4.66
C ILE A 28 -14.70 -0.56 -3.67
N GLU A 29 -15.60 -1.54 -3.56
CA GLU A 29 -16.67 -1.54 -2.57
C GLU A 29 -16.12 -1.38 -1.16
N ARG A 30 -15.19 -2.25 -0.74
CA ARG A 30 -14.63 -2.20 0.62
C ARG A 30 -13.75 -0.98 0.86
N LYS A 31 -13.05 -0.50 -0.16
CA LYS A 31 -12.01 0.53 -0.02
C LYS A 31 -12.55 1.95 -0.13
N LEU A 32 -13.57 2.17 -0.95
CA LEU A 32 -14.07 3.50 -1.30
C LEU A 32 -15.57 3.64 -0.96
N VAL A 33 -16.40 2.69 -1.41
CA VAL A 33 -17.86 2.83 -1.31
C VAL A 33 -18.34 2.66 0.13
N MET A 34 -17.97 1.57 0.79
CA MET A 34 -18.39 1.28 2.16
C MET A 34 -17.91 2.36 3.14
N PRO A 35 -16.65 2.83 3.11
CA PRO A 35 -16.23 3.89 4.02
C PRO A 35 -17.02 5.19 3.86
N VAL A 36 -17.49 5.48 2.64
CA VAL A 36 -18.38 6.62 2.39
C VAL A 36 -19.75 6.39 3.03
N ASP A 37 -20.38 5.26 2.71
CA ASP A 37 -21.70 4.90 3.24
C ASP A 37 -21.73 4.73 4.77
N VAL A 38 -20.64 4.25 5.38
CA VAL A 38 -20.54 4.11 6.85
C VAL A 38 -20.74 5.47 7.52
N ASN A 39 -20.06 6.50 7.00
CA ASN A 39 -20.16 7.86 7.50
C ASN A 39 -21.56 8.45 7.24
N ASP A 40 -22.13 8.24 6.06
CA ASP A 40 -23.51 8.68 5.73
C ASP A 40 -24.57 8.08 6.67
N ASN A 41 -24.32 6.86 7.16
CA ASN A 41 -25.19 6.20 8.14
C ASN A 41 -24.89 6.59 9.59
N GLY A 42 -24.02 7.57 9.84
CA GLY A 42 -23.69 8.06 11.17
C GLY A 42 -22.89 7.07 12.02
N VAL A 43 -22.12 6.17 11.39
CA VAL A 43 -21.29 5.18 12.08
C VAL A 43 -19.82 5.59 12.01
N ASP A 44 -19.13 5.54 13.14
CA ASP A 44 -17.71 5.87 13.21
C ASP A 44 -16.81 4.71 12.80
N LEU A 45 -15.88 4.96 11.87
CA LEU A 45 -14.85 3.99 11.44
C LEU A 45 -13.60 3.97 12.32
N TYR A 46 -13.37 5.03 13.07
CA TYR A 46 -12.16 5.21 13.86
C TYR A 46 -12.50 5.91 15.18
N LYS A 47 -11.74 5.58 16.23
CA LYS A 47 -11.81 6.28 17.49
C LYS A 47 -10.92 7.53 17.42
N ASN A 48 -11.47 8.69 17.74
CA ASN A 48 -10.68 9.90 17.89
C ASN A 48 -9.96 9.90 19.24
N ASN A 49 -8.62 10.01 19.20
CA ASN A 49 -7.78 10.07 20.41
C ASN A 49 -7.42 11.50 20.82
N PHE A 50 -7.76 12.51 20.00
CA PHE A 50 -7.45 13.91 20.24
C PHE A 50 -8.74 14.73 20.31
N PRO A 51 -9.01 15.41 21.44
CA PRO A 51 -10.17 16.29 21.54
C PRO A 51 -10.16 17.34 20.42
N ASN A 52 -11.29 17.50 19.73
CA ASN A 52 -11.51 18.54 18.70
C ASN A 52 -10.62 18.48 17.45
N ILE A 53 -9.86 17.40 17.23
CA ILE A 53 -9.07 17.22 16.00
C ILE A 53 -9.61 16.00 15.27
N PHE A 54 -10.28 16.21 14.15
CA PHE A 54 -10.88 15.14 13.35
C PHE A 54 -10.10 14.92 12.05
N PRO A 55 -9.98 13.68 11.56
CA PRO A 55 -9.46 13.40 10.23
C PRO A 55 -10.26 14.13 9.15
N TYR A 56 -9.55 14.72 8.19
CA TYR A 56 -10.15 15.30 6.99
C TYR A 56 -10.42 14.19 5.97
N THR A 57 -11.68 13.89 5.73
CA THR A 57 -12.17 12.76 4.94
C THR A 57 -12.48 13.15 3.50
N LEU A 58 -12.81 12.16 2.66
CA LEU A 58 -13.26 12.41 1.29
C LEU A 58 -14.60 13.16 1.26
N GLN A 59 -15.46 12.95 2.27
CA GLN A 59 -16.70 13.67 2.45
C GLN A 59 -16.43 15.14 2.74
N ASP A 60 -15.45 15.44 3.59
CA ASP A 60 -15.02 16.82 3.84
C ASP A 60 -14.50 17.47 2.54
N VAL A 61 -13.72 16.73 1.74
CA VAL A 61 -13.28 17.21 0.42
C VAL A 61 -14.46 17.51 -0.51
N PHE A 62 -15.52 16.71 -0.52
CA PHE A 62 -16.69 17.00 -1.37
C PHE A 62 -17.60 18.09 -0.77
N ALA A 63 -17.63 18.23 0.56
CA ALA A 63 -18.44 19.22 1.24
C ALA A 63 -18.00 20.66 0.89
N ILE A 64 -16.70 20.91 0.66
CA ILE A 64 -16.21 22.28 0.33
C ILE A 64 -16.71 22.81 -1.01
N PHE A 65 -17.22 21.95 -1.90
CA PHE A 65 -17.87 22.42 -3.13
C PHE A 65 -19.26 23.01 -2.84
N SER A 66 -19.88 22.69 -1.71
CA SER A 66 -21.18 23.29 -1.38
C SER A 66 -20.99 24.77 -1.03
N PRO A 67 -21.73 25.69 -1.68
CA PRO A 67 -21.65 27.12 -1.35
C PRO A 67 -21.98 27.37 0.13
N THR A 68 -21.18 28.23 0.76
CA THR A 68 -21.50 28.75 2.09
C THR A 68 -22.64 29.77 2.03
N ALA A 69 -23.19 30.14 3.19
CA ALA A 69 -24.22 31.16 3.28
C ALA A 69 -23.76 32.57 2.83
N PHE A 70 -22.44 32.77 2.65
CA PHE A 70 -21.85 34.04 2.25
C PHE A 70 -21.32 34.03 0.81
N GLU A 71 -21.63 32.99 0.03
CA GLU A 71 -21.22 32.85 -1.36
C GLU A 71 -22.44 32.84 -2.29
N ASP A 72 -22.35 33.61 -3.37
CA ASP A 72 -23.32 33.58 -4.47
C ASP A 72 -22.79 32.68 -5.59
N LEU A 73 -22.68 31.39 -5.31
CA LEU A 73 -22.24 30.37 -6.25
C LEU A 73 -23.43 29.49 -6.67
N ASP A 74 -23.50 29.19 -7.97
CA ASP A 74 -24.51 28.28 -8.49
C ASP A 74 -24.26 26.83 -8.02
N LYS A 75 -25.24 26.27 -7.30
CA LYS A 75 -25.16 24.92 -6.71
C LYS A 75 -24.97 23.84 -7.76
N ASN A 76 -25.59 23.96 -8.94
CA ASN A 76 -25.47 22.95 -9.98
C ASN A 76 -24.05 22.94 -10.57
N LYS A 77 -23.47 24.12 -10.79
CA LYS A 77 -22.09 24.27 -11.24
C LYS A 77 -21.12 23.64 -10.24
N GLN A 78 -21.29 23.93 -8.95
CA GLN A 78 -20.46 23.35 -7.90
C GLN A 78 -20.60 21.82 -7.80
N PHE A 79 -21.83 21.30 -7.93
CA PHE A 79 -22.05 19.87 -8.02
C PHE A 79 -21.30 19.23 -9.20
N MET A 80 -21.30 19.88 -10.37
CA MET A 80 -20.58 19.38 -11.55
C MET A 80 -19.05 19.37 -11.35
N GLU A 81 -18.51 20.33 -10.60
CA GLU A 81 -17.09 20.36 -10.22
C GLU A 81 -16.74 19.20 -9.28
N ALA A 82 -17.56 18.96 -8.24
CA ALA A 82 -17.40 17.82 -7.34
C ALA A 82 -17.53 16.47 -8.09
N LEU A 83 -18.48 16.37 -9.02
CA LEU A 83 -18.69 15.18 -9.85
C LEU A 83 -17.47 14.84 -10.71
N ALA A 84 -16.79 15.84 -11.26
CA ALA A 84 -15.58 15.63 -12.04
C ALA A 84 -14.47 14.99 -11.19
N TRP A 85 -14.30 15.46 -9.96
CA TRP A 85 -13.36 14.88 -8.99
C TRP A 85 -13.75 13.45 -8.58
N ALA A 86 -15.04 13.23 -8.27
CA ALA A 86 -15.54 11.90 -7.91
C ALA A 86 -15.31 10.88 -9.03
N LYS A 87 -15.52 11.28 -10.28
CA LYS A 87 -15.26 10.46 -11.46
C LYS A 87 -13.78 10.09 -11.58
N GLU A 88 -12.88 11.07 -11.45
CA GLU A 88 -11.43 10.83 -11.54
C GLU A 88 -10.96 9.89 -10.43
N ILE A 89 -11.37 10.14 -9.18
CA ILE A 89 -11.04 9.28 -8.03
C ILE A 89 -11.49 7.84 -8.29
N LEU A 90 -12.73 7.63 -8.71
CA LEU A 90 -13.27 6.30 -8.98
C LEU A 90 -12.50 5.62 -10.12
N GLN A 91 -12.23 6.32 -11.22
CA GLN A 91 -11.46 5.77 -12.35
C GLN A 91 -10.04 5.38 -11.94
N ARG A 92 -9.35 6.22 -11.16
CA ARG A 92 -8.00 5.93 -10.65
C ARG A 92 -7.99 4.77 -9.68
N GLU A 93 -8.96 4.68 -8.77
CA GLU A 93 -9.08 3.55 -7.85
C GLU A 93 -9.34 2.24 -8.60
N ILE A 94 -10.23 2.23 -9.60
CA ILE A 94 -10.46 1.06 -10.46
C ILE A 94 -9.18 0.66 -11.21
N LYS A 95 -8.45 1.62 -11.79
CA LYS A 95 -7.17 1.35 -12.46
C LYS A 95 -6.16 0.74 -11.49
N LYS A 96 -6.02 1.31 -10.29
CA LYS A 96 -5.10 0.79 -9.27
C LYS A 96 -5.49 -0.62 -8.83
N ALA A 97 -6.78 -0.91 -8.66
CA ALA A 97 -7.24 -2.25 -8.31
C ALA A 97 -6.95 -3.28 -9.43
N LYS A 98 -7.11 -2.89 -10.70
CA LYS A 98 -6.70 -3.69 -11.87
C LYS A 98 -5.21 -3.99 -11.84
N ASP A 99 -4.38 -2.95 -11.74
CA ASP A 99 -2.92 -3.07 -11.74
C ASP A 99 -2.43 -3.90 -10.54
N GLN A 100 -3.06 -3.74 -9.36
CA GLN A 100 -2.75 -4.50 -8.15
C GLN A 100 -2.99 -6.01 -8.31
N ILE A 101 -4.04 -6.42 -9.05
CA ILE A 101 -4.29 -7.83 -9.32
C ILE A 101 -3.21 -8.40 -10.24
N GLU A 102 -2.84 -7.67 -11.29
CA GLU A 102 -1.82 -8.12 -12.23
C GLU A 102 -0.42 -8.16 -11.58
N ILE A 103 -0.04 -7.14 -10.82
CA ILE A 103 1.25 -7.10 -10.13
C ILE A 103 1.36 -8.22 -9.10
N ALA A 104 0.28 -8.52 -8.37
CA ALA A 104 0.26 -9.62 -7.42
C ALA A 104 0.49 -10.98 -8.10
N LYS A 105 -0.05 -11.20 -9.32
CA LYS A 105 0.25 -12.43 -10.10
C LYS A 105 1.72 -12.52 -10.46
N ILE A 106 2.32 -11.41 -10.90
CA ILE A 106 3.74 -11.34 -11.27
C ILE A 106 4.62 -11.64 -10.04
N ILE A 107 4.36 -10.97 -8.91
CA ILE A 107 5.10 -11.19 -7.66
C ILE A 107 4.98 -12.64 -7.19
N ARG A 108 3.77 -13.22 -7.23
CA ARG A 108 3.55 -14.63 -6.87
C ARG A 108 4.27 -15.59 -7.80
N ASN A 109 4.51 -15.23 -9.06
CA ASN A 109 5.30 -16.04 -9.98
C ASN A 109 6.79 -16.09 -9.58
N PHE A 110 7.36 -14.96 -9.14
CA PHE A 110 8.71 -14.96 -8.54
C PHE A 110 8.75 -15.89 -7.33
N PHE A 111 7.79 -15.77 -6.41
CA PHE A 111 7.69 -16.67 -5.27
C PHE A 111 7.67 -18.13 -5.70
N LYS A 112 6.84 -18.52 -6.68
CA LYS A 112 6.76 -19.92 -7.16
C LYS A 112 8.10 -20.45 -7.70
N LYS A 113 8.83 -19.63 -8.45
CA LYS A 113 10.10 -20.02 -9.09
C LYS A 113 11.29 -20.04 -8.11
N THR A 114 11.24 -19.28 -7.02
CA THR A 114 12.31 -19.27 -6.02
C THR A 114 12.40 -20.61 -5.30
N LYS A 115 13.61 -21.19 -5.18
CA LYS A 115 13.82 -22.44 -4.42
C LYS A 115 13.76 -22.21 -2.91
N ASP A 116 14.59 -21.31 -2.39
CA ASP A 116 14.54 -20.91 -0.98
C ASP A 116 13.51 -19.81 -0.77
N LYS A 117 12.34 -20.18 -0.23
CA LYS A 117 11.22 -19.25 -0.05
C LYS A 117 11.48 -18.17 1.01
N LYS A 118 12.56 -18.24 1.80
CA LYS A 118 12.90 -17.22 2.80
C LYS A 118 13.31 -15.89 2.18
N LEU A 119 13.91 -15.92 0.98
CA LEU A 119 14.38 -14.74 0.25
C LEU A 119 13.79 -14.71 -1.15
N ILE A 120 12.87 -13.78 -1.41
CA ILE A 120 12.31 -13.59 -2.75
C ILE A 120 13.03 -12.43 -3.44
N ILE A 121 13.39 -12.62 -4.71
CA ILE A 121 14.06 -11.60 -5.51
C ILE A 121 13.17 -11.23 -6.68
N ILE A 122 12.80 -9.95 -6.78
CA ILE A 122 11.95 -9.39 -7.83
C ILE A 122 12.77 -8.34 -8.56
N ASP A 123 13.24 -8.68 -9.76
CA ASP A 123 14.08 -7.77 -10.56
C ASP A 123 13.32 -6.96 -11.61
N LYS A 124 12.09 -7.37 -11.95
CA LYS A 124 11.18 -6.62 -12.82
C LYS A 124 9.74 -7.14 -12.72
N PRO A 125 8.73 -6.28 -12.92
CA PRO A 125 8.82 -4.82 -13.07
C PRO A 125 9.15 -4.15 -11.73
N LYS A 126 9.30 -2.82 -11.74
CA LYS A 126 9.44 -2.02 -10.52
C LYS A 126 8.18 -2.19 -9.66
N VAL A 127 8.38 -2.58 -8.41
CA VAL A 127 7.31 -2.79 -7.42
C VAL A 127 7.58 -1.99 -6.16
N SER A 128 6.53 -1.71 -5.40
CA SER A 128 6.58 -1.12 -4.08
C SER A 128 6.53 -2.20 -2.99
N ARG A 129 7.01 -1.85 -1.79
CA ARG A 129 6.86 -2.70 -0.60
C ARG A 129 5.41 -3.05 -0.28
N PHE A 130 4.46 -2.17 -0.62
CA PHE A 130 3.05 -2.40 -0.35
C PHE A 130 2.45 -3.48 -1.27
N GLU A 131 2.82 -3.48 -2.55
CA GLU A 131 2.42 -4.53 -3.49
C GLU A 131 3.04 -5.87 -3.11
N ILE A 132 4.30 -5.87 -2.65
CA ILE A 132 4.96 -7.07 -2.14
C ILE A 132 4.22 -7.63 -0.93
N TRP A 133 3.94 -6.80 0.08
CA TRP A 133 3.20 -7.24 1.26
C TRP A 133 1.82 -7.77 0.87
N ASP A 134 1.05 -7.06 0.06
CA ASP A 134 -0.29 -7.54 -0.33
C ASP A 134 -0.24 -8.85 -1.13
N ALA A 135 0.76 -9.02 -2.00
CA ALA A 135 0.89 -10.22 -2.83
C ALA A 135 1.35 -11.45 -2.05
N LEU A 136 2.25 -11.28 -1.06
CA LEU A 136 2.97 -12.37 -0.41
C LEU A 136 2.62 -12.60 1.07
N GLN A 137 1.79 -11.77 1.71
CA GLN A 137 1.49 -11.89 3.15
C GLN A 137 0.87 -13.25 3.51
N ASP A 138 0.10 -13.86 2.61
CA ASP A 138 -0.55 -15.16 2.82
C ASP A 138 0.44 -16.35 2.85
N PHE A 139 1.69 -16.15 2.44
CA PHE A 139 2.74 -17.17 2.48
C PHE A 139 3.59 -16.96 3.74
N PRO A 140 3.71 -17.94 4.66
CA PRO A 140 4.46 -17.78 5.90
C PRO A 140 5.99 -17.77 5.72
N GLU A 141 6.50 -18.33 4.63
CA GLU A 141 7.93 -18.61 4.44
C GLU A 141 8.81 -17.38 4.14
N PRO A 142 8.37 -16.39 3.32
CA PRO A 142 9.19 -15.22 3.03
C PRO A 142 9.53 -14.41 4.27
N LEU A 143 10.83 -14.18 4.48
CA LEU A 143 11.35 -13.31 5.54
C LEU A 143 11.72 -11.94 4.97
N PHE A 144 12.40 -11.94 3.82
CA PHE A 144 12.81 -10.74 3.12
C PHE A 144 12.50 -10.82 1.63
N VAL A 145 12.26 -9.65 1.03
CA VAL A 145 12.10 -9.49 -0.40
C VAL A 145 13.05 -8.42 -0.91
N VAL A 146 13.89 -8.80 -1.87
CA VAL A 146 14.78 -7.90 -2.61
C VAL A 146 14.05 -7.44 -3.87
N TYR A 147 13.97 -6.12 -4.08
CA TYR A 147 13.32 -5.53 -5.23
C TYR A 147 13.97 -4.20 -5.63
N GLY A 148 13.96 -3.87 -6.91
CA GLY A 148 14.54 -2.62 -7.40
C GLY A 148 14.87 -2.67 -8.88
N ASP A 149 15.42 -1.58 -9.38
CA ASP A 149 15.91 -1.46 -10.74
C ASP A 149 17.24 -0.70 -10.79
N LYS A 150 18.13 -1.14 -11.70
CA LYS A 150 19.43 -0.56 -12.05
C LYS A 150 20.36 -0.21 -10.87
N GLU A 151 20.08 0.86 -10.14
CA GLU A 151 20.98 1.47 -9.16
C GLU A 151 20.44 1.51 -7.72
N ASP A 152 19.15 1.24 -7.50
CA ASP A 152 18.52 1.27 -6.17
C ASP A 152 17.80 -0.04 -5.84
N TRP A 153 18.51 -0.93 -5.14
CA TRP A 153 17.99 -2.23 -4.71
C TRP A 153 17.58 -2.18 -3.25
N SER A 154 16.27 -2.24 -3.02
CA SER A 154 15.65 -2.27 -1.71
C SER A 154 15.47 -3.71 -1.22
N ILE A 155 15.53 -3.86 0.09
CA ILE A 155 15.22 -5.09 0.80
C ILE A 155 14.14 -4.72 1.81
N VAL A 156 13.01 -5.42 1.79
CA VAL A 156 11.95 -5.23 2.78
C VAL A 156 11.72 -6.51 3.56
N ALA A 157 11.56 -6.39 4.86
CA ALA A 157 11.15 -7.47 5.74
C ALA A 157 9.64 -7.70 5.64
N MET A 158 9.23 -8.96 5.56
CA MET A 158 7.81 -9.33 5.55
C MET A 158 7.18 -9.11 6.92
N ARG A 159 5.94 -8.64 6.94
CA ARG A 159 5.23 -8.33 8.19
C ARG A 159 4.80 -9.62 8.91
N LYS A 160 4.71 -9.56 10.23
CA LYS A 160 4.13 -10.66 11.02
C LYS A 160 2.69 -10.92 10.59
N GLU A 161 1.88 -9.86 10.52
CA GLU A 161 0.47 -9.94 10.14
C GLU A 161 0.10 -8.86 9.13
N LYS A 162 -1.02 -9.06 8.43
CA LYS A 162 -1.57 -8.07 7.51
C LYS A 162 -1.94 -6.82 8.31
N ASN A 163 -1.56 -5.64 7.83
CA ASN A 163 -1.83 -4.34 8.47
C ASN A 163 -1.23 -4.13 9.88
N SER A 164 -0.32 -4.99 10.36
CA SER A 164 0.37 -4.77 11.64
C SER A 164 1.68 -4.00 11.49
N PHE A 165 2.17 -3.46 12.60
CA PHE A 165 3.58 -3.12 12.78
C PHE A 165 4.38 -4.38 13.14
N GLY A 166 5.66 -4.41 12.76
CA GLY A 166 6.59 -5.50 13.08
C GLY A 166 6.79 -6.53 11.94
N SER A 167 8.01 -7.03 11.85
CA SER A 167 8.44 -7.97 10.82
C SER A 167 8.59 -9.40 11.37
N ARG A 168 8.43 -10.40 10.49
CA ARG A 168 8.71 -11.81 10.81
C ARG A 168 10.15 -11.99 11.27
N LYS A 169 11.05 -11.29 10.58
CA LYS A 169 12.45 -11.14 10.95
C LYS A 169 12.89 -9.70 10.68
N ASN A 170 13.51 -9.07 11.66
CA ASN A 170 14.11 -7.75 11.52
C ASN A 170 15.53 -7.89 10.95
N PHE A 171 16.06 -6.81 10.37
CA PHE A 171 17.50 -6.67 10.18
C PHE A 171 18.24 -6.68 11.54
N PRO A 172 19.53 -7.04 11.58
CA PRO A 172 20.33 -7.00 12.81
C PRO A 172 20.24 -5.64 13.50
N ILE A 173 20.07 -5.65 14.83
CA ILE A 173 19.97 -4.42 15.63
C ILE A 173 21.19 -3.52 15.41
N SER A 174 22.37 -4.12 15.25
CA SER A 174 23.62 -3.43 14.96
C SER A 174 23.63 -2.66 13.64
N TRP A 175 22.69 -2.88 12.73
CA TRP A 175 22.59 -2.13 11.47
C TRP A 175 21.66 -0.92 11.57
N GLY A 176 20.80 -0.85 12.59
CA GLY A 176 19.72 0.12 12.67
C GLY A 176 20.19 1.56 12.61
N GLY A 177 19.78 2.29 11.56
CA GLY A 177 20.14 3.70 11.36
C GLY A 177 21.53 3.91 10.76
N LEU A 178 22.31 2.85 10.50
CA LEU A 178 23.60 2.98 9.83
C LEU A 178 23.43 3.25 8.34
N SER A 179 24.39 3.99 7.78
CA SER A 179 24.45 4.32 6.35
C SER A 179 25.87 4.28 5.82
N TYR A 180 26.00 4.11 4.50
CA TYR A 180 27.25 4.09 3.74
C TYR A 180 28.38 3.36 4.46
N LYS A 181 29.50 4.04 4.75
CA LYS A 181 30.74 3.44 5.29
C LYS A 181 30.49 2.65 6.57
N ASP A 182 29.61 3.11 7.46
CA ASP A 182 29.34 2.44 8.73
C ASP A 182 28.61 1.11 8.51
N LEU A 183 27.60 1.11 7.63
CA LEU A 183 26.90 -0.11 7.26
C LEU A 183 27.80 -1.05 6.44
N GLN A 184 28.59 -0.51 5.51
CA GLN A 184 29.52 -1.29 4.69
C GLN A 184 30.58 -2.00 5.55
N LYS A 185 31.10 -1.30 6.57
CA LYS A 185 32.11 -1.84 7.49
C LYS A 185 31.57 -3.03 8.30
N ILE A 186 30.35 -2.91 8.84
CA ILE A 186 29.78 -3.98 9.69
C ILE A 186 29.25 -5.17 8.88
N THR A 187 28.82 -4.94 7.64
CA THR A 187 28.25 -5.98 6.78
C THR A 187 29.24 -6.64 5.83
N GLY A 188 30.38 -5.98 5.57
CA GLY A 188 31.29 -6.38 4.50
C GLY A 188 30.66 -6.30 3.10
N VAL A 189 29.61 -5.49 2.92
CA VAL A 189 28.95 -5.25 1.63
C VAL A 189 29.27 -3.83 1.19
N SER A 190 30.23 -3.67 0.28
CA SER A 190 30.81 -2.37 -0.12
C SER A 190 29.83 -1.40 -0.79
N ASN A 191 28.70 -1.89 -1.28
CA ASN A 191 27.66 -1.08 -1.92
C ASN A 191 26.38 -0.97 -1.10
N ALA A 192 26.42 -1.33 0.19
CA ALA A 192 25.34 -1.04 1.13
C ALA A 192 25.14 0.48 1.28
N VAL A 193 23.89 0.93 1.28
CA VAL A 193 23.50 2.35 1.32
C VAL A 193 22.97 2.73 2.70
N PHE A 194 21.93 2.08 3.19
CA PHE A 194 21.43 2.32 4.55
C PHE A 194 20.53 1.18 5.05
N CYS A 195 20.33 1.12 6.38
CA CYS A 195 19.32 0.31 7.03
C CYS A 195 18.42 1.18 7.91
N HIS A 196 17.11 1.04 7.77
CA HIS A 196 16.13 1.83 8.50
C HIS A 196 16.25 1.60 10.01
N ARG A 197 16.09 2.64 10.84
CA ARG A 197 16.21 2.54 12.32
C ARG A 197 15.29 1.50 12.94
N ALA A 198 14.09 1.35 12.38
CA ALA A 198 13.11 0.34 12.78
C ALA A 198 13.33 -1.06 12.14
N LEU A 199 14.47 -1.29 11.47
CA LEU A 199 14.96 -2.60 11.03
C LEU A 199 14.05 -3.40 10.09
N PHE A 200 13.13 -2.73 9.38
CA PHE A 200 12.24 -3.40 8.41
C PHE A 200 12.70 -3.24 6.95
N MET A 201 13.71 -2.40 6.68
CA MET A 201 14.15 -2.08 5.33
C MET A 201 15.65 -1.77 5.30
N ALA A 202 16.31 -2.19 4.23
CA ALA A 202 17.68 -1.81 3.90
C ALA A 202 17.83 -1.61 2.39
N VAL A 203 18.88 -0.92 1.95
CA VAL A 203 19.13 -0.59 0.55
C VAL A 203 20.59 -0.82 0.19
N ALA A 204 20.83 -1.31 -1.03
CA ALA A 204 22.15 -1.41 -1.65
C ALA A 204 22.10 -0.89 -3.10
N LYS A 205 23.27 -0.53 -3.65
CA LYS A 205 23.37 -0.03 -5.04
C LYS A 205 23.31 -1.12 -6.12
N SER A 206 23.43 -2.39 -5.74
CA SER A 206 23.33 -3.51 -6.69
C SER A 206 22.46 -4.64 -6.14
N LYS A 207 21.97 -5.47 -7.06
CA LYS A 207 21.18 -6.68 -6.76
C LYS A 207 21.97 -7.61 -5.85
N GLU A 208 23.23 -7.85 -6.18
CA GLU A 208 24.13 -8.75 -5.47
C GLU A 208 24.38 -8.25 -4.05
N GLY A 209 24.57 -6.94 -3.89
CA GLY A 209 24.71 -6.30 -2.58
C GLY A 209 23.45 -6.46 -1.74
N ALA A 210 22.28 -6.21 -2.31
CA ALA A 210 21.01 -6.35 -1.62
C ALA A 210 20.72 -7.80 -1.22
N VAL A 211 21.02 -8.76 -2.09
CA VAL A 211 20.90 -10.20 -1.81
C VAL A 211 21.85 -10.60 -0.68
N LYS A 212 23.11 -10.17 -0.71
CA LYS A 212 24.10 -10.47 0.35
C LYS A 212 23.67 -9.91 1.70
N LEU A 213 23.18 -8.68 1.75
CA LEU A 213 22.62 -8.10 2.98
C LEU A 213 21.42 -8.90 3.50
N ALA A 214 20.51 -9.31 2.62
CA ALA A 214 19.36 -10.11 3.02
C ALA A 214 19.77 -11.49 3.56
N GLN A 215 20.77 -12.14 2.96
CA GLN A 215 21.32 -13.42 3.43
C GLN A 215 21.97 -13.29 4.81
N LEU A 216 22.84 -12.29 5.00
CA LEU A 216 23.44 -12.00 6.30
C LEU A 216 22.38 -11.74 7.38
N ALA A 217 21.30 -11.02 7.03
CA ALA A 217 20.19 -10.82 7.94
C ALA A 217 19.49 -12.15 8.26
N ILE A 218 19.20 -13.00 7.27
CA ILE A 218 18.57 -14.32 7.48
C ILE A 218 19.39 -15.21 8.41
N GLU A 219 20.72 -15.17 8.31
CA GLU A 219 21.65 -16.00 9.09
C GLU A 219 21.96 -15.45 10.50
N SER A 220 21.67 -14.17 10.76
CA SER A 220 21.86 -13.52 12.08
C SER A 220 20.88 -13.93 13.17
#